data_AF-A0A970G3Q4-F1
#
_entry.id   AF-A0A970G3Q4-F1
#
_cell.length_a   1.000
_cell.length_b   1.000
_cell.length_c   1.000
_cell.angle_alpha   90.00
_cell.angle_beta   90.00
_cell.angle_gamma   90.00
#
_symmetry.space_group_name_H-M   'P 1'
#
loop_
_entity.id
_entity.type
_entity.pdbx_description
1 polymer ?
#
loop_
_entity_poly.entity_id
_entity_poly.type
_entity_poly.pdbx_seq_one_letter_code
_entity_poly.pdbx_strand_id
1 'polypeptide(L)'
;ILIYVASSGMGYYISKGFFDTIPKSLDESARIDGANRFYVFRKIIMPLSKPIVIYTILMGFMAPWGDYVFASYVAFGKQDSYNVAVGLYRWVNTLDFQGYFTRFCAGGVLVAIPITILFMFLQRYYVEGVTGGAVKG
;
A
#
# COMPACT_ATOMS: atom_id res chain seq x y z
N ILE A 1 -15.34 11.44 -0.77
CA ILE A 1 -14.31 12.48 -1.08
C ILE A 1 -13.57 12.92 0.19
N LEU A 2 -14.22 13.51 1.19
CA LEU A 2 -13.54 13.94 2.44
C LEU A 2 -12.75 12.82 3.15
N ILE A 3 -13.28 11.60 3.17
CA ILE A 3 -12.60 10.43 3.77
C ILE A 3 -11.32 10.05 3.01
N TYR A 4 -11.29 10.15 1.67
CA TYR A 4 -10.08 9.88 0.88
C TYR A 4 -9.04 10.99 1.00
N VAL A 5 -9.48 12.23 1.17
CA VAL A 5 -8.58 13.35 1.45
C VAL A 5 -7.96 13.17 2.84
N ALA A 6 -8.73 12.75 3.84
CA ALA A 6 -8.21 12.46 5.18
C ALA A 6 -7.23 11.28 5.20
N SER A 7 -7.48 10.22 4.43
CA SER A 7 -6.55 9.08 4.35
C SER A 7 -5.23 9.43 3.66
N SER A 8 -5.24 10.35 2.68
CA SER A 8 -4.01 10.86 2.06
C SER A 8 -3.10 11.61 3.04
N GLY A 9 -3.70 12.33 4.00
CA GLY A 9 -2.96 13.00 5.08
C GLY A 9 -2.24 12.02 5.99
N MET A 10 -2.88 10.89 6.34
CA MET A 10 -2.27 9.86 7.17
C MET A 10 -1.07 9.21 6.48
N GLY A 11 -1.18 8.87 5.19
CA GLY A 11 -0.05 8.33 4.42
C GLY A 11 1.14 9.29 4.35
N TYR A 12 0.87 10.60 4.23
CA TYR A 12 1.90 11.63 4.31
C TYR A 12 2.58 11.66 5.68
N TYR A 13 1.84 11.62 6.78
CA TYR A 13 2.42 11.62 8.13
C TYR A 13 3.28 10.38 8.41
N ILE A 14 2.87 9.20 7.95
CA ILE A 14 3.67 7.97 8.09
C ILE A 14 4.97 8.11 7.28
N SER A 15 4.87 8.61 6.05
CA SER A 15 6.05 8.84 5.19
C SER A 15 7.01 9.84 5.83
N LYS A 16 6.48 10.98 6.31
CA LYS A 16 7.24 12.01 7.03
C LYS A 16 7.91 11.45 8.27
N GLY A 17 7.18 10.70 9.10
CA GLY A 17 7.73 10.06 10.29
C GLY A 17 8.91 9.15 9.97
N PHE A 18 8.83 8.38 8.89
CA PHE A 18 9.95 7.56 8.42
C PHE A 18 11.14 8.42 7.96
N PHE A 19 10.91 9.46 7.16
CA PHE A 19 12.00 10.37 6.75
C PHE A 19 12.64 11.10 7.93
N ASP A 20 11.87 11.44 8.97
CA ASP A 20 12.37 12.05 10.21
C ASP A 20 13.29 11.10 11.01
N THR A 21 13.22 9.78 10.80
CA THR A 21 14.17 8.82 11.40
C THR A 21 15.53 8.79 10.72
N ILE A 22 15.67 9.35 9.51
CA ILE A 22 16.94 9.38 8.78
C ILE A 22 17.84 10.46 9.43
N PRO A 23 19.02 10.10 9.95
CA PRO A 23 19.86 11.04 10.68
C PRO A 23 20.36 12.16 9.77
N LYS A 24 20.21 13.41 10.22
CA LYS A 24 20.64 14.62 9.48
C LYS A 24 22.14 14.65 9.17
N SER A 25 22.95 13.94 9.96
CA SER A 25 24.39 13.81 9.75
C SER A 25 24.77 13.20 8.40
N LEU A 26 23.90 12.40 7.79
CA LEU A 26 24.10 11.87 6.43
C LEU A 26 24.05 12.97 5.36
N ASP A 27 23.14 13.93 5.50
CA ASP A 27 23.03 15.08 4.59
C ASP A 27 24.19 16.06 4.81
N GLU A 28 24.57 16.31 6.06
CA GLU A 28 25.72 17.16 6.40
C GLU A 28 27.04 16.58 5.88
N SER A 29 27.27 15.28 6.05
CA SER A 29 28.48 14.60 5.54
C SER A 29 28.53 14.64 4.01
N ALA A 30 27.42 14.35 3.33
CA ALA A 30 27.36 14.41 1.88
C ALA A 30 27.55 15.84 1.33
N ARG A 31 27.15 16.85 2.10
CA ARG A 31 27.34 18.26 1.75
C ARG A 31 28.76 18.74 2.01
N ILE A 32 29.45 18.20 3.03
CA ILE A 32 30.89 18.38 3.24
C ILE A 32 31.67 17.75 2.06
N ASP A 33 31.21 16.61 1.55
CA ASP A 33 31.74 15.95 0.34
C ASP A 33 31.40 16.69 -0.98
N GLY A 34 30.74 17.85 -0.92
CA GLY A 34 30.39 18.67 -2.09
C GLY A 34 29.28 18.09 -2.96
N ALA A 35 28.53 17.07 -2.49
CA ALA A 35 27.47 16.47 -3.26
C ALA A 35 26.25 17.40 -3.40
N ASN A 36 25.66 17.43 -4.60
CA ASN A 36 24.42 18.16 -4.86
C ASN A 36 23.24 17.53 -4.09
N ARG A 37 22.30 18.34 -3.58
CA ARG A 37 21.11 17.87 -2.82
C ARG A 37 20.30 16.81 -3.57
N PHE A 38 20.19 16.93 -4.90
CA PHE A 38 19.49 15.94 -5.71
C PHE A 38 20.23 14.58 -5.74
N TYR A 39 21.56 14.59 -5.72
CA TYR A 39 22.38 13.38 -5.66
C TYR A 39 22.21 12.69 -4.30
N VAL A 40 22.25 13.45 -3.20
CA VAL A 40 22.00 12.95 -1.83
C VAL A 40 20.62 12.32 -1.73
N PHE A 41 19.58 13.01 -2.21
CA PHE A 41 18.22 12.49 -2.21
C PHE A 41 18.10 11.17 -2.98
N ARG A 42 18.59 11.13 -4.22
CA ARG A 42 18.46 9.98 -5.12
C ARG A 42 19.29 8.77 -4.69
N LYS A 43 20.49 8.99 -4.15
CA LYS A 43 21.49 7.92 -3.94
C LYS A 43 21.68 7.52 -2.48
N ILE A 44 21.27 8.36 -1.53
CA ILE A 44 21.37 8.08 -0.09
C ILE A 44 19.97 7.93 0.51
N ILE A 45 19.10 8.94 0.34
CA ILE A 45 17.77 8.94 0.99
C ILE A 45 16.84 7.90 0.36
N MET A 46 16.65 7.92 -0.95
CA MET A 46 15.76 6.98 -1.68
C MET A 46 16.01 5.49 -1.38
N PRO A 47 17.25 4.95 -1.39
CA PRO A 47 17.47 3.55 -1.04
C PRO A 47 17.18 3.24 0.43
N LEU A 48 17.43 4.17 1.35
CA LEU A 48 17.06 4.02 2.77
C LEU A 48 15.54 4.05 2.97
N SER A 49 14.82 4.77 2.11
CA SER A 49 13.36 4.87 2.11
C SER A 49 12.64 3.73 1.36
N LYS A 50 13.36 2.72 0.84
CA LYS A 50 12.73 1.55 0.21
C LYS A 50 11.62 0.92 1.07
N PRO A 51 11.79 0.70 2.40
CA PRO A 51 10.74 0.07 3.21
C PRO A 51 9.43 0.85 3.24
N ILE A 52 9.51 2.18 3.38
CA ILE A 52 8.31 3.03 3.43
C ILE A 52 7.64 3.18 2.06
N VAL A 53 8.42 3.15 0.97
CA VAL A 53 7.87 3.14 -0.39
C VAL A 53 7.10 1.85 -0.64
N ILE A 54 7.65 0.70 -0.23
CA ILE A 54 6.97 -0.61 -0.36
C ILE A 54 5.66 -0.61 0.42
N TYR A 55 5.67 -0.13 1.68
CA TYR A 55 4.47 -0.01 2.49
C TYR A 55 3.41 0.86 1.82
N THR A 56 3.82 1.98 1.24
CA THR A 56 2.91 2.90 0.54
C THR A 56 2.29 2.25 -0.70
N ILE A 57 3.07 1.49 -1.48
CA ILE A 57 2.58 0.72 -2.64
C ILE A 57 1.59 -0.36 -2.21
N LEU A 58 1.90 -1.11 -1.13
CA LEU A 58 1.01 -2.14 -0.59
C LEU A 58 -0.33 -1.54 -0.15
N MET A 59 -0.29 -0.49 0.68
CA MET A 59 -1.51 0.18 1.14
C MET A 59 -2.32 0.79 -0.01
N GLY A 60 -1.65 1.42 -0.98
CA GLY A 60 -2.29 1.97 -2.17
C GLY A 60 -2.93 0.90 -3.05
N PHE A 61 -2.30 -0.27 -3.17
CA PHE A 61 -2.86 -1.40 -3.92
C PHE A 61 -4.00 -2.09 -3.18
N MET A 62 -3.95 -2.19 -1.85
CA MET A 62 -5.00 -2.82 -1.03
C MET A 62 -6.26 -1.97 -0.90
N ALA A 63 -6.13 -0.64 -0.93
CA ALA A 63 -7.25 0.26 -0.67
C ALA A 63 -8.49 0.02 -1.55
N PRO A 64 -8.38 -0.18 -2.89
CA PRO A 64 -9.55 -0.45 -3.74
C PRO A 64 -10.23 -1.80 -3.47
N TRP A 65 -9.52 -2.78 -2.91
CA TRP A 65 -10.07 -4.10 -2.61
C TRP A 65 -10.90 -4.11 -1.33
N GLY A 66 -10.52 -3.30 -0.35
CA GLY A 66 -11.29 -3.12 0.88
C GLY A 66 -12.45 -2.13 0.75
N ASP A 67 -12.48 -1.35 -0.32
CA ASP A 67 -13.45 -0.28 -0.50
C ASP A 67 -14.76 -0.77 -1.14
N TYR A 68 -15.68 -1.18 -0.27
CA TYR A 68 -17.04 -1.56 -0.64
C TYR A 68 -17.98 -0.35 -0.77
N VAL A 69 -17.94 0.57 0.21
CA VAL A 69 -18.96 1.61 0.38
C VAL A 69 -18.97 2.59 -0.78
N PHE A 70 -17.79 3.08 -1.17
CA PHE A 70 -17.69 4.05 -2.25
C PHE A 70 -17.95 3.39 -3.61
N ALA A 71 -17.43 2.18 -3.83
CA ALA A 71 -17.67 1.44 -5.06
C ALA A 71 -19.14 1.06 -5.26
N SER A 72 -19.86 0.70 -4.19
CA SER A 72 -21.30 0.40 -4.24
C SER A 72 -22.11 1.64 -4.63
N TYR A 73 -21.74 2.79 -4.05
CA TYR A 73 -22.37 4.07 -4.33
C TYR A 73 -22.14 4.53 -5.78
N VAL A 74 -20.90 4.44 -6.27
CA VAL A 74 -20.52 4.84 -7.63
C VAL A 74 -21.09 3.93 -8.70
N ALA A 75 -21.34 2.65 -8.39
CA ALA A 75 -21.88 1.72 -9.38
C ALA A 75 -23.35 1.99 -9.75
N PHE A 76 -24.09 2.83 -9.00
CA PHE A 76 -25.49 3.19 -9.26
C PHE A 76 -26.39 1.98 -9.60
N GLY A 77 -26.14 0.82 -8.98
CA GLY A 77 -26.91 -0.40 -9.24
C GLY A 77 -26.62 -1.12 -10.57
N LYS A 78 -25.71 -0.63 -11.42
CA LYS A 78 -25.30 -1.31 -12.67
C LYS A 78 -24.31 -2.43 -12.38
N GLN A 79 -24.68 -3.66 -12.77
CA GLN A 79 -23.85 -4.85 -12.56
C GLN A 79 -22.47 -4.78 -13.23
N ASP A 80 -22.36 -4.13 -14.38
CA ASP A 80 -21.11 -4.04 -15.15
C ASP A 80 -20.07 -3.11 -14.51
N SER A 81 -20.46 -2.30 -13.53
CA SER A 81 -19.58 -1.35 -12.84
C SER A 81 -19.22 -1.78 -11.42
N TYR A 82 -19.52 -3.03 -11.04
CA TYR A 82 -19.20 -3.53 -9.72
C TYR A 82 -17.72 -3.89 -9.59
N ASN A 83 -17.10 -3.40 -8.52
CA ASN A 83 -15.82 -3.93 -8.07
C ASN A 83 -16.03 -5.27 -7.34
N VAL A 84 -14.93 -5.96 -7.08
CA VAL A 84 -14.96 -7.30 -6.46
C VAL A 84 -15.62 -7.28 -5.07
N ALA A 85 -15.42 -6.20 -4.29
CA ALA A 85 -16.05 -6.02 -2.98
C ALA A 85 -17.59 -5.93 -3.05
N VAL A 86 -18.13 -5.18 -4.02
CA VAL A 86 -19.58 -5.04 -4.23
C VAL A 86 -20.21 -6.33 -4.73
N GLY A 87 -19.53 -7.05 -5.64
CA GLY A 87 -19.96 -8.34 -6.14
C GLY A 87 -20.08 -9.39 -5.01
N LEU A 88 -19.07 -9.49 -4.15
CA LEU A 88 -19.09 -10.42 -3.01
C LEU A 88 -20.20 -10.09 -2.01
N TYR A 89 -20.43 -8.82 -1.70
CA TYR A 89 -21.45 -8.42 -0.73
C TYR A 89 -22.87 -8.81 -1.16
N ARG A 90 -23.17 -8.76 -2.45
CA ARG A 90 -24.49 -9.18 -2.97
C ARG A 90 -24.76 -10.67 -2.75
N TRP A 91 -23.73 -11.52 -2.87
CA TRP A 91 -23.86 -12.95 -2.58
C TRP A 91 -24.18 -13.23 -1.10
N VAL A 92 -23.69 -12.40 -0.19
CA VAL A 92 -24.00 -12.50 1.25
C VAL A 92 -25.39 -11.98 1.60
N ASN A 93 -25.91 -10.98 0.89
CA ASN A 93 -27.20 -10.35 1.16
C ASN A 93 -28.41 -11.02 0.46
N THR A 94 -28.21 -12.16 -0.21
CA THR A 94 -29.31 -12.89 -0.85
C THR A 94 -29.94 -13.86 0.17
N LEU A 95 -31.26 -14.04 0.13
CA LEU A 95 -32.03 -14.92 1.03
C LEU A 95 -31.55 -16.39 1.08
N ASP A 96 -30.72 -16.80 0.12
CA ASP A 96 -30.21 -18.16 -0.06
C ASP A 96 -28.76 -18.32 0.45
N PHE A 97 -28.53 -17.90 1.70
CA PHE A 97 -27.20 -17.76 2.31
C PHE A 97 -26.35 -19.03 2.21
N GLN A 98 -26.95 -20.22 2.33
CA GLN A 98 -26.21 -21.50 2.30
C GLN A 98 -25.58 -21.84 0.94
N GLY A 99 -26.22 -21.47 -0.18
CA GLY A 99 -25.67 -21.73 -1.52
C GLY A 99 -24.66 -20.67 -1.99
N TYR A 100 -24.83 -19.43 -1.54
CA TYR A 100 -23.97 -18.30 -1.94
C TYR A 100 -22.76 -18.08 -1.03
N PHE A 101 -22.76 -18.62 0.20
CA PHE A 101 -21.60 -18.54 1.10
C PHE A 101 -20.34 -19.21 0.52
N THR A 102 -20.48 -20.37 -0.12
CA THR A 102 -19.34 -21.03 -0.80
C THR A 102 -18.78 -20.17 -1.94
N ARG A 103 -19.65 -19.47 -2.68
CA ARG A 103 -19.23 -18.56 -3.77
C ARG A 103 -18.55 -17.31 -3.22
N PHE A 104 -19.02 -16.80 -2.08
CA PHE A 104 -18.37 -15.71 -1.35
C PHE A 104 -16.97 -16.10 -0.89
N CYS A 105 -16.79 -17.26 -0.26
CA CYS A 105 -15.47 -17.77 0.14
C CYS A 105 -14.53 -17.96 -1.06
N ALA A 106 -15.03 -18.53 -2.16
CA ALA A 106 -14.25 -18.68 -3.39
C ALA A 106 -13.83 -17.32 -3.98
N GLY A 107 -14.74 -16.34 -3.99
CA GLY A 107 -14.43 -14.96 -4.40
C GLY A 107 -13.38 -14.32 -3.49
N GLY A 108 -13.44 -14.56 -2.18
CA GLY A 108 -12.47 -14.05 -1.21
C GLY A 108 -11.06 -14.61 -1.44
N VAL A 109 -10.96 -15.90 -1.77
CA VAL A 109 -9.69 -16.53 -2.14
C VAL A 109 -9.14 -15.93 -3.44
N LEU A 110 -9.99 -15.70 -4.44
CA LEU A 110 -9.58 -15.07 -5.71
C LEU A 110 -9.08 -13.63 -5.51
N VAL A 111 -9.67 -12.88 -4.57
CA VAL A 111 -9.20 -11.54 -4.17
C VAL A 111 -7.84 -11.61 -3.47
N ALA A 112 -7.60 -12.64 -2.66
CA ALA A 112 -6.34 -12.80 -1.94
C ALA A 112 -5.15 -13.08 -2.87
N ILE A 113 -5.35 -13.82 -3.97
CA ILE A 113 -4.28 -14.21 -4.92
C ILE A 113 -3.44 -13.01 -5.40
N PRO A 114 -4.00 -11.95 -6.02
CA PRO A 114 -3.21 -10.82 -6.52
C PRO A 114 -2.52 -10.04 -5.40
N ILE A 115 -3.14 -9.93 -4.22
CA ILE A 115 -2.54 -9.28 -3.04
C ILE A 115 -1.32 -10.08 -2.57
N THR A 116 -1.45 -11.40 -2.46
CA THR A 116 -0.36 -12.29 -2.06
C THR A 116 0.79 -12.28 -3.07
N ILE A 117 0.48 -12.30 -4.38
CA ILE A 117 1.50 -12.20 -5.43
C ILE A 117 2.28 -10.89 -5.31
N LEU A 118 1.58 -9.76 -5.19
CA LEU A 118 2.21 -8.46 -5.01
C LEU A 118 3.07 -8.41 -3.74
N PHE A 119 2.54 -8.94 -2.63
CA PHE A 119 3.26 -9.03 -1.38
C PHE A 119 4.55 -9.84 -1.51
N MET A 120 4.51 -11.04 -2.13
CA MET A 120 5.71 -11.86 -2.35
C MET A 120 6.76 -11.13 -3.19
N PHE A 121 6.35 -10.40 -4.24
CA PHE A 121 7.28 -9.61 -5.06
C PHE A 121 7.91 -8.45 -4.29
N LEU A 122 7.18 -7.84 -3.37
CA LEU A 122 7.64 -6.70 -2.58
C LEU A 122 8.46 -7.13 -1.34
N GLN A 123 8.23 -8.34 -0.83
CA GLN A 123 8.88 -8.87 0.36
C GLN A 123 10.41 -8.93 0.20
N ARG A 124 10.92 -9.22 -1.01
CA ARG A 124 12.37 -9.20 -1.29
C ARG A 124 13.02 -7.85 -1.01
N TYR A 125 12.34 -6.75 -1.35
CA TYR A 125 12.86 -5.40 -1.18
C TYR A 125 12.74 -4.93 0.27
N TYR A 126 11.81 -5.49 1.04
CA TYR A 126 11.68 -5.24 2.47
C TYR A 126 12.86 -5.84 3.24
N VAL A 127 13.25 -7.08 2.92
CA VAL A 127 14.40 -7.76 3.54
C VAL A 127 15.70 -7.03 3.22
N GLU A 128 15.95 -6.68 1.96
CA GLU A 128 17.16 -5.94 1.55
C GLU A 128 17.29 -4.56 2.22
N GLY A 129 16.16 -3.86 2.43
CA GLY A 129 16.13 -2.54 3.06
C GLY A 129 16.46 -2.57 4.55
N VAL A 130 16.04 -3.61 5.26
CA VAL A 130 16.34 -3.80 6.70
C VAL A 130 17.78 -4.28 6.89
N THR A 131 18.27 -5.20 6.05
CA THR A 131 19.63 -5.73 6.18
C THR A 131 20.68 -4.73 5.71
N GLY A 132 20.42 -3.93 4.67
CA GLY A 132 21.40 -2.97 4.13
C GLY A 132 21.69 -1.76 5.02
N GLY A 133 20.77 -1.41 5.93
CA GLY A 133 20.94 -0.30 6.87
C GLY A 133 21.66 -0.67 8.17
N ALA A 134 21.72 -1.96 8.52
CA ALA A 134 22.25 -2.44 9.79
C ALA A 134 23.76 -2.79 9.78
N VAL A 135 24.38 -2.93 8.59
CA VAL A 135 25.77 -3.44 8.45
C VAL A 135 26.82 -2.39 8.12
N LYS A 136 26.50 -1.10 8.29
CA LYS A 136 27.50 -0.01 8.22
C LYS A 136 27.58 0.78 9.53
N GLY A 137 27.47 0.06 10.65
CA GLY A 137 27.97 0.47 11.95
C GLY A 137 29.35 -0.14 12.18
#